data_AF-A0A9P6WWD6-F1
#
_entry.id   AF-A0A9P6WWD6-F1
#
_cell.length_a   1.000
_cell.length_b   1.000
_cell.length_c   1.000
_cell.angle_alpha   90.00
_cell.angle_beta   90.00
_cell.angle_gamma   90.00
#
_symmetry.space_group_name_H-M   'P 1'
#
loop_
_entity.id
_entity.type
_entity.pdbx_description
1 polymer ?
#
loop_
_entity_poly.entity_id
_entity_poly.type
_entity_poly.pdbx_seq_one_letter_code
_entity_poly.pdbx_strand_id
1 'polypeptide(L)'
;MARTNEESSTPIQDPAPAPSSNPPAVNRSVVSYGSARSVSSENRSIPASFQDFARNTDDAEDRQSIPTTDEYRAAFQQVMHQYEDLLSYVVSGCAKRMAEVSRQLERTNLVFMSVELYPPANRPTILSLIEEQRNDISAKEKEIQVLDENVEGERSRLQSELVLALNTVPAPDLNQLVLEFGWPTVDVCQDLNLPYEYVLMARGTYNPTRIAVMFW
;
A
#
# COMPACT_ATOMS: atom_id res chain seq x y z
N MET A 1 -92.45 -41.02 12.55
CA MET A 1 -92.72 -41.13 11.10
C MET A 1 -91.35 -41.02 10.42
N ALA A 2 -90.77 -42.06 9.82
CA ALA A 2 -91.20 -42.77 8.60
C ALA A 2 -91.22 -41.83 7.37
N ARG A 3 -90.60 -42.13 6.22
CA ARG A 3 -89.94 -43.37 5.72
C ARG A 3 -89.04 -43.06 4.48
N THR A 4 -88.03 -43.91 4.22
CA THR A 4 -87.45 -44.38 2.91
C THR A 4 -87.60 -43.52 1.63
N ASN A 5 -86.52 -43.15 0.93
CA ASN A 5 -85.73 -43.93 -0.06
C ASN A 5 -86.46 -44.28 -1.38
N GLU A 6 -85.84 -43.92 -2.52
CA GLU A 6 -85.57 -44.68 -3.77
C GLU A 6 -85.02 -43.68 -4.81
N GLU A 7 -83.89 -43.80 -5.55
CA GLU A 7 -83.10 -44.89 -6.16
C GLU A 7 -83.36 -45.05 -7.69
N SER A 8 -82.41 -45.64 -8.43
CA SER A 8 -82.31 -45.78 -9.91
C SER A 8 -81.90 -44.54 -10.74
N SER A 9 -81.01 -44.61 -11.75
CA SER A 9 -80.10 -45.69 -12.19
C SER A 9 -78.94 -45.13 -13.04
N THR A 10 -77.74 -45.70 -12.86
CA THR A 10 -76.57 -45.69 -13.77
C THR A 10 -76.83 -46.66 -14.97
N PRO A 11 -75.99 -46.87 -16.04
CA PRO A 11 -74.51 -46.88 -15.96
C PRO A 11 -73.62 -46.71 -17.23
N ILE A 12 -72.28 -46.74 -16.96
CA ILE A 12 -71.17 -47.29 -17.78
C ILE A 12 -70.83 -46.67 -19.16
N GLN A 13 -69.63 -46.05 -19.25
CA GLN A 13 -68.50 -46.70 -19.92
C GLN A 13 -67.13 -46.28 -19.32
N ASP A 14 -66.43 -47.27 -18.78
CA ASP A 14 -65.02 -47.27 -18.31
C ASP A 14 -64.13 -47.80 -19.48
N PRO A 15 -62.79 -47.64 -19.51
CA PRO A 15 -61.93 -48.26 -18.48
C PRO A 15 -60.63 -47.50 -18.08
N ALA A 16 -60.20 -47.72 -16.83
CA ALA A 16 -58.80 -47.57 -16.41
C ALA A 16 -57.89 -48.70 -16.97
N PRO A 17 -56.55 -48.58 -16.87
CA PRO A 17 -55.90 -49.13 -15.67
C PRO A 17 -54.77 -48.26 -15.08
N ALA A 18 -54.44 -48.55 -13.81
CA ALA A 18 -53.30 -48.01 -13.08
C ALA A 18 -52.09 -49.00 -13.11
N PRO A 19 -51.24 -49.10 -12.07
CA PRO A 19 -50.02 -48.30 -11.85
C PRO A 19 -48.72 -49.15 -11.89
N SER A 20 -47.52 -48.53 -12.03
CA SER A 20 -46.25 -49.26 -11.72
C SER A 20 -44.98 -48.39 -11.51
N SER A 21 -44.34 -48.62 -10.35
CA SER A 21 -42.88 -48.75 -10.10
C SER A 21 -41.87 -47.58 -10.27
N ASN A 22 -41.16 -47.30 -9.15
CA ASN A 22 -39.84 -46.64 -9.03
C ASN A 22 -38.68 -47.59 -9.47
N PRO A 23 -37.39 -47.21 -9.32
CA PRO A 23 -36.62 -46.01 -9.73
C PRO A 23 -35.67 -46.43 -10.90
N PRO A 24 -34.36 -46.09 -11.07
CA PRO A 24 -33.44 -45.03 -10.60
C PRO A 24 -33.16 -43.98 -11.73
N ALA A 25 -32.07 -43.20 -11.86
CA ALA A 25 -30.75 -43.11 -11.22
C ALA A 25 -30.16 -41.69 -11.16
N VAL A 26 -29.18 -41.57 -10.25
CA VAL A 26 -28.22 -40.49 -10.03
C VAL A 26 -27.77 -39.77 -11.31
N ASN A 27 -27.81 -38.44 -11.30
CA ASN A 27 -26.66 -37.66 -11.76
C ASN A 27 -26.51 -36.36 -10.94
N ARG A 28 -25.45 -36.31 -10.12
CA ARG A 28 -24.97 -35.08 -9.50
C ARG A 28 -24.51 -34.14 -10.62
N SER A 29 -25.20 -33.02 -10.84
CA SER A 29 -24.56 -31.87 -11.47
C SER A 29 -24.06 -30.95 -10.37
N VAL A 30 -22.74 -30.84 -10.31
CA VAL A 30 -21.95 -30.19 -9.27
C VAL A 30 -22.44 -28.76 -9.00
N VAL A 31 -22.65 -28.42 -7.73
CA VAL A 31 -22.76 -27.02 -7.28
C VAL A 31 -21.46 -26.35 -7.70
N SER A 32 -21.52 -25.50 -8.73
CA SER A 32 -20.38 -24.70 -9.16
C SER A 32 -20.10 -23.69 -8.07
N TYR A 33 -19.13 -24.01 -7.20
CA TYR A 33 -18.56 -23.05 -6.27
C TYR A 33 -17.92 -21.96 -7.11
N GLY A 34 -18.61 -20.82 -7.20
CA GLY A 34 -18.11 -19.61 -7.83
C GLY A 34 -16.72 -19.34 -7.29
N SER A 35 -15.72 -19.48 -8.16
CA SER A 35 -14.33 -19.60 -7.76
C SER A 35 -13.96 -18.41 -6.88
N ALA A 36 -13.57 -18.69 -5.63
CA ALA A 36 -12.76 -17.78 -4.87
C ALA A 36 -11.46 -17.61 -5.66
N ARG A 37 -11.43 -16.60 -6.53
CA ARG A 37 -10.18 -16.08 -7.08
C ARG A 37 -9.34 -15.75 -5.86
N SER A 38 -8.30 -16.55 -5.64
CA SER A 38 -7.14 -16.10 -4.87
C SER A 38 -6.87 -14.67 -5.30
N VAL A 39 -6.85 -13.76 -4.35
CA VAL A 39 -6.29 -12.44 -4.62
C VAL A 39 -4.81 -12.71 -4.83
N SER A 40 -4.44 -12.96 -6.09
CA SER A 40 -3.05 -13.04 -6.48
C SER A 40 -2.37 -11.81 -5.89
N SER A 41 -1.28 -12.03 -5.18
CA SER A 41 -0.38 -10.96 -4.75
C SER A 41 0.31 -10.38 -5.98
N GLU A 42 -0.46 -9.76 -6.88
CA GLU A 42 0.00 -8.96 -8.00
C GLU A 42 0.56 -7.65 -7.46
N ASN A 43 1.75 -7.80 -6.87
CA ASN A 43 2.93 -7.07 -7.29
C ASN A 43 2.70 -5.57 -7.51
N ARG A 44 2.10 -4.89 -6.51
CA ARG A 44 2.35 -3.47 -6.31
C ARG A 44 3.64 -3.34 -5.52
N SER A 45 4.73 -3.38 -6.28
CA SER A 45 6.06 -3.05 -5.81
C SER A 45 5.99 -1.74 -5.03
N ILE A 46 6.36 -1.81 -3.75
CA ILE A 46 6.96 -0.67 -3.07
C ILE A 46 8.18 -0.30 -3.95
N PRO A 47 8.41 0.99 -4.30
CA PRO A 47 9.65 1.39 -4.95
C PRO A 47 10.82 0.84 -4.14
N ALA A 48 11.81 0.19 -4.79
CA ALA A 48 12.86 -0.52 -4.06
C ALA A 48 13.59 0.38 -3.04
N SER A 49 13.78 1.66 -3.43
CA SER A 49 14.25 2.76 -2.58
C SER A 49 13.61 2.78 -1.18
N PHE A 50 12.30 2.48 -1.09
CA PHE A 50 11.53 2.66 0.12
C PHE A 50 11.56 1.46 1.08
N GLN A 51 11.99 0.27 0.63
CA GLN A 51 12.30 -0.85 1.54
C GLN A 51 13.75 -0.81 2.05
N ASP A 52 14.66 -0.15 1.32
CA ASP A 52 16.07 -0.08 1.68
C ASP A 52 16.35 0.92 2.84
N PHE A 53 15.48 1.91 3.07
CA PHE A 53 15.57 2.82 4.23
C PHE A 53 15.66 2.08 5.57
N ALA A 54 14.90 1.00 5.75
CA ALA A 54 14.84 0.26 7.01
C ALA A 54 16.00 -0.74 7.21
N ARG A 55 16.98 -0.79 6.29
CA ARG A 55 18.06 -1.80 6.30
C ARG A 55 19.47 -1.24 6.25
N ASN A 56 19.65 0.03 5.89
CA ASN A 56 20.97 0.61 5.67
C ASN A 56 21.52 1.35 6.91
N THR A 57 21.73 0.60 7.99
CA THR A 57 22.58 1.01 9.11
C THR A 57 23.56 -0.12 9.42
N ASP A 58 24.62 -0.24 8.61
CA ASP A 58 25.98 -0.64 9.00
C ASP A 58 26.91 -0.63 7.77
N ASP A 59 28.23 -0.57 8.01
CA ASP A 59 29.36 -0.69 7.07
C ASP A 59 29.58 0.40 5.99
N ALA A 60 30.40 1.39 6.35
CA ALA A 60 31.18 2.21 5.41
C ALA A 60 32.51 2.71 6.01
N GLU A 61 33.42 1.79 6.35
CA GLU A 61 34.85 2.13 6.43
C GLU A 61 35.51 2.07 5.04
N ASP A 62 36.67 2.75 4.89
CA ASP A 62 37.53 2.79 3.70
C ASP A 62 37.00 3.49 2.42
N ARG A 63 37.26 4.81 2.32
CA ARG A 63 38.26 5.40 1.38
C ARG A 63 38.18 6.93 1.31
N GLN A 64 39.21 7.62 1.82
CA GLN A 64 39.38 9.07 1.61
C GLN A 64 39.96 9.36 0.21
N SER A 65 39.11 9.23 -0.82
CA SER A 65 39.29 9.97 -2.08
C SER A 65 38.42 11.23 -2.01
N ILE A 66 38.88 12.35 -2.54
CA ILE A 66 38.02 13.53 -2.71
C ILE A 66 36.94 13.13 -3.74
N PRO A 67 35.64 13.19 -3.41
CA PRO A 67 34.60 12.74 -4.32
C PRO A 67 34.65 13.51 -5.65
N THR A 68 34.43 12.82 -6.75
CA THR A 68 34.36 13.48 -8.06
C THR A 68 33.09 14.31 -8.20
N THR A 69 33.08 15.27 -9.12
CA THR A 69 31.89 16.08 -9.43
C THR A 69 30.69 15.22 -9.84
N ASP A 70 30.93 14.07 -10.47
CA ASP A 70 29.88 13.11 -10.85
C ASP A 70 29.34 12.31 -9.63
N GLU A 71 30.17 12.02 -8.62
CA GLU A 71 29.71 11.43 -7.35
C GLU A 71 28.80 12.40 -6.58
N TYR A 72 29.18 13.68 -6.48
CA TYR A 72 28.33 14.70 -5.86
C TYR A 72 27.00 14.89 -6.60
N ARG A 73 27.01 14.85 -7.93
CA ARG A 73 25.81 14.87 -8.76
C ARG A 73 24.90 13.67 -8.48
N ALA A 74 25.46 12.46 -8.44
CA ALA A 74 24.68 11.25 -8.17
C ALA A 74 24.07 11.26 -6.76
N ALA A 75 24.85 11.67 -5.75
CA ALA A 75 24.35 11.85 -4.38
C ALA A 75 23.22 12.89 -4.33
N PHE A 76 23.38 14.05 -4.99
CA PHE A 76 22.36 15.10 -5.03
C PHE A 76 21.03 14.62 -5.66
N GLN A 77 21.11 13.86 -6.77
CA GLN A 77 19.95 13.23 -7.38
C GLN A 77 19.29 12.18 -6.46
N GLN A 78 20.08 11.44 -5.69
CA GLN A 78 19.56 10.49 -4.71
C GLN A 78 18.76 11.20 -3.61
N VAL A 79 19.29 12.28 -3.01
CA VAL A 79 18.56 13.08 -2.00
C VAL A 79 17.26 13.63 -2.58
N MET A 80 17.29 14.14 -3.81
CA MET A 80 16.11 14.65 -4.53
C MET A 80 15.04 13.57 -4.68
N HIS A 81 15.38 12.38 -5.18
CA HIS A 81 14.42 11.28 -5.34
C HIS A 81 13.90 10.73 -4.01
N GLN A 82 14.73 10.67 -2.97
CA GLN A 82 14.29 10.28 -1.63
C GLN A 82 13.28 11.30 -1.04
N TYR A 83 13.49 12.60 -1.30
CA TYR A 83 12.52 13.63 -0.95
C TYR A 83 11.20 13.51 -1.75
N GLU A 84 11.27 13.19 -3.04
CA GLU A 84 10.08 12.95 -3.88
C GLU A 84 9.26 11.74 -3.40
N ASP A 85 9.93 10.64 -3.04
CA ASP A 85 9.31 9.44 -2.45
C ASP A 85 8.62 9.76 -1.10
N LEU A 86 9.30 10.53 -0.23
CA LEU A 86 8.78 11.00 1.04
C LEU A 86 7.55 11.91 0.85
N LEU A 87 7.62 12.87 -0.06
CA LEU A 87 6.50 13.77 -0.36
C LEU A 87 5.31 13.00 -0.96
N SER A 88 5.56 12.04 -1.85
CA SER A 88 4.55 11.14 -2.42
C SER A 88 3.83 10.32 -1.33
N TYR A 89 4.60 9.83 -0.34
CA TYR A 89 4.08 9.16 0.85
C TYR A 89 3.17 10.08 1.67
N VAL A 90 3.66 11.26 2.07
CA VAL A 90 2.93 12.20 2.95
C VAL A 90 1.68 12.78 2.27
N VAL A 91 1.78 13.21 1.01
CA VAL A 91 0.68 13.90 0.30
C VAL A 91 -0.46 12.94 -0.07
N SER A 92 -0.16 11.66 -0.37
CA SER A 92 -1.21 10.74 -0.80
C SER A 92 -1.01 9.27 -0.44
N GLY A 93 0.23 8.83 -0.19
CA GLY A 93 0.55 7.44 0.12
C GLY A 93 -0.04 6.94 1.42
N CYS A 94 0.03 7.71 2.52
CA CYS A 94 -0.59 7.34 3.81
C CYS A 94 -2.12 7.22 3.67
N ALA A 95 -2.80 8.26 3.16
CA ALA A 95 -4.25 8.26 2.97
C ALA A 95 -4.75 7.11 2.08
N LYS A 96 -4.03 6.77 1.00
CA LYS A 96 -4.35 5.62 0.14
C LYS A 96 -4.21 4.28 0.88
N ARG A 97 -3.17 4.10 1.69
CA ARG A 97 -2.96 2.88 2.50
C ARG A 97 -4.03 2.74 3.59
N MET A 98 -4.34 3.83 4.29
CA MET A 98 -5.41 3.85 5.30
C MET A 98 -6.78 3.53 4.71
N ALA A 99 -7.13 4.08 3.54
CA ALA A 99 -8.37 3.74 2.84
C ALA A 99 -8.43 2.26 2.42
N GLU A 100 -7.31 1.66 2.03
CA GLU A 100 -7.23 0.22 1.74
C GLU A 100 -7.44 -0.63 3.00
N VAL A 101 -6.82 -0.26 4.12
CA VAL A 101 -7.02 -0.89 5.44
C VAL A 101 -8.48 -0.82 5.86
N SER A 102 -9.12 0.34 5.80
CA SER A 102 -10.55 0.51 6.12
C SER A 102 -11.43 -0.38 5.25
N ARG A 103 -11.18 -0.42 3.93
CA ARG A 103 -11.92 -1.27 2.98
C ARG A 103 -11.76 -2.77 3.29
N GLN A 104 -10.57 -3.21 3.69
CA GLN A 104 -10.33 -4.60 4.10
C GLN A 104 -11.06 -4.93 5.40
N LEU A 105 -11.03 -4.03 6.38
CA LEU A 105 -11.74 -4.18 7.65
C LEU A 105 -13.25 -4.26 7.47
N GLU A 106 -13.85 -3.38 6.66
CA GLU A 106 -15.27 -3.42 6.30
C GLU A 106 -15.65 -4.76 5.66
N ARG A 107 -14.87 -5.21 4.66
CA ARG A 107 -15.10 -6.50 3.99
C ARG A 107 -15.02 -7.67 4.96
N THR A 108 -14.02 -7.70 5.82
CA THR A 108 -13.83 -8.76 6.83
C THR A 108 -14.96 -8.78 7.86
N ASN A 109 -15.45 -7.61 8.28
CA ASN A 109 -16.59 -7.50 9.18
C ASN A 109 -17.90 -7.96 8.53
N LEU A 110 -18.15 -7.64 7.26
CA LEU A 110 -19.31 -8.15 6.52
C LEU A 110 -19.29 -9.68 6.41
N VAL A 111 -18.14 -10.28 6.11
CA VAL A 111 -18.00 -11.75 6.09
C VAL A 111 -18.22 -12.33 7.48
N PHE A 112 -17.65 -11.74 8.53
CA PHE A 112 -17.85 -12.15 9.93
C PHE A 112 -19.32 -12.14 10.35
N MET A 113 -20.07 -11.08 10.05
CA MET A 113 -21.52 -11.00 10.32
C MET A 113 -22.32 -12.08 9.56
N SER A 114 -21.83 -12.55 8.41
CA SER A 114 -22.49 -13.58 7.62
C SER A 114 -22.16 -15.03 8.04
N VAL A 115 -21.20 -15.26 8.96
CA VAL A 115 -20.73 -16.61 9.35
C VAL A 115 -21.86 -17.54 9.80
N GLU A 116 -22.88 -17.00 10.48
CA GLU A 116 -24.02 -17.80 10.96
C GLU A 116 -24.86 -18.40 9.81
N LEU A 117 -24.85 -17.78 8.63
CA LEU A 117 -25.58 -18.28 7.44
C LEU A 117 -24.91 -19.51 6.82
N TYR A 118 -23.66 -19.81 7.18
CA TYR A 118 -22.94 -20.97 6.65
C TYR A 118 -23.22 -22.24 7.45
N PRO A 119 -23.19 -23.43 6.80
CA PRO A 119 -23.34 -24.72 7.47
C PRO A 119 -22.34 -24.87 8.63
N PRO A 120 -22.73 -25.44 9.79
CA PRO A 120 -21.86 -25.53 10.97
C PRO A 120 -20.49 -26.17 10.71
N ALA A 121 -20.40 -27.14 9.80
CA ALA A 121 -19.14 -27.80 9.41
C ALA A 121 -18.13 -26.85 8.75
N ASN A 122 -18.59 -25.79 8.07
CA ASN A 122 -17.75 -24.85 7.33
C ASN A 122 -17.35 -23.62 8.17
N ARG A 123 -18.09 -23.33 9.26
CA ARG A 123 -17.85 -22.16 10.11
C ARG A 123 -16.41 -22.08 10.67
N PRO A 124 -15.78 -23.17 11.14
CA PRO A 124 -14.39 -23.12 11.63
C PRO A 124 -13.40 -22.65 10.55
N THR A 125 -13.55 -23.14 9.31
CA THR A 125 -12.69 -22.73 8.18
C THR A 125 -12.88 -21.25 7.85
N ILE A 126 -14.12 -20.75 7.83
CA ILE A 126 -14.41 -19.35 7.53
C ILE A 126 -13.89 -18.43 8.65
N LEU A 127 -14.06 -18.83 9.92
CA LEU A 127 -13.49 -18.10 11.05
C LEU A 127 -11.96 -18.05 11.01
N SER A 128 -11.29 -19.14 10.59
CA SER A 128 -9.84 -19.15 10.41
C SER A 128 -9.38 -18.17 9.31
N LEU A 129 -10.10 -18.10 8.19
CA LEU A 129 -9.80 -17.13 7.11
C LEU A 129 -10.07 -15.68 7.53
N ILE A 130 -11.10 -15.43 8.34
CA ILE A 130 -11.37 -14.11 8.92
C ILE A 130 -10.21 -13.69 9.84
N GLU A 131 -9.69 -14.62 10.64
CA GLU A 131 -8.59 -14.33 11.56
C GLU A 131 -7.27 -14.10 10.82
N GLU A 132 -6.98 -14.86 9.76
CA GLU A 132 -5.87 -14.60 8.84
C GLU A 132 -5.97 -13.18 8.25
N GLN A 133 -7.14 -12.79 7.73
CA GLN A 133 -7.35 -11.44 7.20
C GLN A 133 -7.24 -10.33 8.25
N ARG A 134 -7.63 -10.57 9.51
CA ARG A 134 -7.41 -9.62 10.61
C ARG A 134 -5.94 -9.43 10.94
N ASN A 135 -5.15 -10.51 10.89
CA ASN A 135 -3.70 -10.44 11.08
C ASN A 135 -3.02 -9.66 9.94
N ASP A 136 -3.43 -9.87 8.69
CA ASP A 136 -2.96 -9.10 7.53
C ASP A 136 -3.28 -7.60 7.66
N ILE A 137 -4.51 -7.27 8.11
CA ILE A 137 -4.93 -5.88 8.37
C ILE A 137 -4.05 -5.25 9.46
N SER A 138 -3.85 -5.94 10.60
CA SER A 138 -3.01 -5.43 11.68
C SER A 138 -1.53 -5.27 11.29
N ALA A 139 -1.02 -6.14 10.40
CA ALA A 139 0.31 -5.99 9.84
C ALA A 139 0.43 -4.73 8.98
N LYS A 140 -0.59 -4.42 8.17
CA LYS A 140 -0.64 -3.18 7.35
C LYS A 140 -0.80 -1.92 8.20
N GLU A 141 -1.59 -1.97 9.27
CA GLU A 141 -1.71 -0.86 10.23
C GLU A 141 -0.36 -0.55 10.87
N LYS A 142 0.38 -1.57 11.31
CA LYS A 142 1.74 -1.43 11.85
C LYS A 142 2.74 -0.93 10.81
N GLU A 143 2.65 -1.39 9.56
CA GLU A 143 3.46 -0.88 8.46
C GLU A 143 3.24 0.63 8.30
N ILE A 144 1.99 1.09 8.18
CA ILE A 144 1.66 2.53 8.08
C ILE A 144 2.19 3.30 9.29
N GLN A 145 1.99 2.79 10.50
CA GLN A 145 2.48 3.43 11.72
C GLN A 145 4.00 3.63 11.70
N VAL A 146 4.78 2.59 11.39
CA VAL A 146 6.26 2.69 11.30
C VAL A 146 6.69 3.70 10.24
N LEU A 147 5.97 3.78 9.12
CA LEU A 147 6.27 4.76 8.08
C LEU A 147 5.95 6.19 8.49
N ASP A 148 4.81 6.42 9.16
CA ASP A 148 4.44 7.73 9.71
C ASP A 148 5.42 8.18 10.81
N GLU A 149 5.87 7.27 11.68
CA GLU A 149 6.89 7.53 12.71
C GLU A 149 8.26 7.90 12.10
N ASN A 150 8.61 7.34 10.94
CA ASN A 150 9.89 7.59 10.27
C ASN A 150 9.93 8.89 9.43
N VAL A 151 8.79 9.52 9.13
CA VAL A 151 8.72 10.73 8.25
C VAL A 151 9.68 11.82 8.73
N GLU A 152 9.68 12.15 10.02
CA GLU A 152 10.51 13.23 10.57
C GLU A 152 12.00 12.85 10.65
N GLY A 153 12.29 11.55 10.83
CA GLY A 153 13.65 11.02 10.76
C GLY A 153 14.26 11.19 9.36
N GLU A 154 13.49 10.85 8.32
CA GLU A 154 13.90 11.04 6.93
C GLU A 154 14.06 12.52 6.56
N ARG A 155 13.14 13.40 7.02
CA ARG A 155 13.31 14.87 6.88
C ARG A 155 14.64 15.35 7.47
N SER A 156 14.94 14.91 8.69
CA SER A 156 16.18 15.25 9.39
C SER A 156 17.43 14.71 8.69
N ARG A 157 17.37 13.50 8.12
CA ARG A 157 18.45 12.88 7.34
C ARG A 157 18.71 13.67 6.05
N LEU A 158 17.68 13.93 5.25
CA LEU A 158 17.77 14.69 4.00
C LEU A 158 18.27 16.13 4.23
N GLN A 159 17.79 16.80 5.29
CA GLN A 159 18.33 18.09 5.73
C GLN A 159 19.84 17.98 6.03
N SER A 160 20.25 16.97 6.80
CA SER A 160 21.65 16.78 7.20
C SER A 160 22.57 16.52 6.00
N GLU A 161 22.13 15.75 5.01
CA GLU A 161 22.87 15.48 3.77
C GLU A 161 23.05 16.74 2.91
N LEU A 162 22.02 17.60 2.81
CA LEU A 162 22.12 18.88 2.11
C LEU A 162 23.00 19.89 2.87
N VAL A 163 22.92 19.92 4.20
CA VAL A 163 23.83 20.74 5.03
C VAL A 163 25.27 20.24 4.91
N LEU A 164 25.50 18.94 4.84
CA LEU A 164 26.84 18.38 4.59
C LEU A 164 27.36 18.77 3.20
N ALA A 165 26.52 18.70 2.15
CA ALA A 165 26.88 19.13 0.81
C ALA A 165 27.29 20.62 0.78
N LEU A 166 26.56 21.50 1.47
CA LEU A 166 26.90 22.92 1.57
C LEU A 166 28.27 23.20 2.22
N ASN A 167 28.75 22.29 3.08
CA ASN A 167 30.04 22.41 3.77
C ASN A 167 31.19 21.67 3.06
N THR A 168 30.91 20.81 2.07
CA THR A 168 31.90 19.91 1.46
C THR A 168 32.04 20.07 -0.06
N VAL A 169 30.97 20.44 -0.76
CA VAL A 169 30.97 20.71 -2.20
C VAL A 169 31.42 22.16 -2.45
N PRO A 170 32.29 22.44 -3.43
CA PRO A 170 32.61 23.81 -3.81
C PRO A 170 31.35 24.60 -4.16
N ALA A 171 31.19 25.79 -3.56
CA ALA A 171 29.99 26.60 -3.73
C ALA A 171 29.56 26.90 -5.19
N PRO A 172 30.48 27.09 -6.18
CA PRO A 172 30.10 27.21 -7.58
C PRO A 172 29.44 25.94 -8.14
N ASP A 173 29.98 24.78 -7.79
CA ASP A 173 29.55 23.47 -8.28
C ASP A 173 28.18 23.09 -7.68
N LEU A 174 28.01 23.30 -6.37
CA LEU A 174 26.72 23.11 -5.70
C LEU A 174 25.65 24.04 -6.26
N ASN A 175 25.97 25.32 -6.46
CA ASN A 175 25.04 26.27 -7.09
C ASN A 175 24.71 25.88 -8.54
N GLN A 176 25.66 25.31 -9.28
CA GLN A 176 25.38 24.75 -10.61
C GLN A 176 24.41 23.57 -10.54
N LEU A 177 24.60 22.63 -9.60
CA LEU A 177 23.68 21.50 -9.41
C LEU A 177 22.25 21.98 -9.06
N VAL A 178 22.12 22.95 -8.13
CA VAL A 178 20.82 23.51 -7.75
C VAL A 178 20.11 24.17 -8.92
N LEU A 179 20.84 24.91 -9.77
CA LEU A 179 20.28 25.56 -10.96
C LEU A 179 19.98 24.57 -12.09
N GLU A 180 20.77 23.51 -12.24
CA GLU A 180 20.60 22.49 -13.28
C GLU A 180 19.37 21.62 -13.03
N PHE A 181 19.17 21.19 -11.78
CA PHE A 181 18.01 20.38 -11.38
C PHE A 181 16.77 21.22 -11.02
N GLY A 182 16.93 22.54 -10.80
CA GLY A 182 15.85 23.41 -10.31
C GLY A 182 15.38 23.04 -8.90
N TRP A 183 16.23 22.36 -8.13
CA TRP A 183 15.93 21.76 -6.84
C TRP A 183 17.12 21.95 -5.88
N PRO A 184 16.93 22.17 -4.56
CA PRO A 184 15.65 22.30 -3.87
C PRO A 184 14.93 23.59 -4.28
N THR A 185 13.59 23.55 -4.33
CA THR A 185 12.78 24.76 -4.51
C THR A 185 12.69 25.53 -3.19
N VAL A 186 12.12 26.75 -3.21
CA VAL A 186 11.87 27.53 -1.98
C VAL A 186 10.97 26.76 -1.00
N ASP A 187 9.98 26.01 -1.51
CA ASP A 187 9.08 25.21 -0.68
C ASP A 187 9.83 24.04 -0.02
N VAL A 188 10.70 23.34 -0.76
CA VAL A 188 11.58 22.29 -0.23
C VAL A 188 12.55 22.86 0.81
N CYS A 189 13.10 24.05 0.58
CA CYS A 189 13.96 24.73 1.55
C CYS A 189 13.21 25.04 2.85
N GLN A 190 11.94 25.42 2.79
CA GLN A 190 11.11 25.67 3.97
C GLN A 190 10.74 24.36 4.68
N ASP A 191 10.34 23.34 3.92
CA ASP A 191 9.84 22.05 4.38
C ASP A 191 10.93 21.15 5.00
N LEU A 192 12.19 21.28 4.55
CA LEU A 192 13.37 20.67 5.16
C LEU A 192 14.16 21.62 6.09
N ASN A 193 13.67 22.85 6.32
CA ASN A 193 14.34 23.88 7.13
C ASN A 193 15.84 24.06 6.74
N LEU A 194 16.11 24.26 5.45
CA LEU A 194 17.47 24.38 4.91
C LEU A 194 18.10 25.75 5.20
N PRO A 195 19.44 25.84 5.25
CA PRO A 195 20.16 27.11 5.33
C PRO A 195 19.76 28.13 4.24
N TYR A 196 19.89 29.41 4.55
CA TYR A 196 19.46 30.51 3.68
C TYR A 196 20.22 30.54 2.34
N GLU A 197 21.43 29.99 2.30
CA GLU A 197 22.23 29.76 1.09
C GLU A 197 21.45 28.98 0.03
N TYR A 198 20.75 27.90 0.41
CA TYR A 198 19.90 27.14 -0.53
C TYR A 198 18.73 27.99 -1.04
N VAL A 199 18.12 28.83 -0.20
CA VAL A 199 17.06 29.76 -0.62
C VAL A 199 17.58 30.78 -1.63
N LEU A 200 18.84 31.24 -1.48
CA LEU A 200 19.48 32.12 -2.45
C LEU A 200 19.80 31.39 -3.78
N MET A 201 20.26 30.14 -3.73
CA MET A 201 20.57 29.31 -4.91
C MET A 201 19.29 28.98 -5.70
N ALA A 202 18.24 28.53 -5.00
CA ALA A 202 16.92 28.25 -5.57
C ALA A 202 16.27 29.46 -6.26
N ARG A 203 16.64 30.68 -5.85
CA ARG A 203 16.21 31.95 -6.47
C ARG A 203 17.13 32.45 -7.59
N GLY A 204 18.26 31.80 -7.85
CA GLY A 204 19.31 32.29 -8.76
C GLY A 204 19.98 33.58 -8.29
N THR A 205 19.88 33.90 -6.99
CA THR A 205 20.44 35.12 -6.37
C THR A 205 21.70 34.85 -5.53
N TYR A 206 22.12 33.59 -5.43
CA TYR A 206 23.32 33.21 -4.71
C TYR A 206 24.56 33.77 -5.41
N ASN A 207 25.35 34.53 -4.65
CA ASN A 207 26.66 35.00 -5.06
C ASN A 207 27.65 34.43 -4.03
N PRO A 208 28.47 33.43 -4.38
CA PRO A 208 29.43 32.85 -3.45
C PRO A 208 30.42 33.94 -3.03
N THR A 209 30.27 34.43 -1.80
CA THR A 209 31.16 35.44 -1.24
C THR A 209 32.58 34.93 -1.35
N ARG A 210 33.45 35.65 -2.07
CA ARG A 210 34.89 35.36 -2.11
C ARG A 210 35.51 35.62 -0.74
N ILE A 211 35.29 34.71 0.20
CA ILE A 211 36.11 34.61 1.40
C ILE A 211 37.47 34.14 0.90
N ALA A 212 38.39 35.11 0.76
CA ALA A 212 39.78 34.81 0.44
C ALA A 212 40.30 33.87 1.54
N VAL A 213 40.80 32.70 1.13
CA VAL A 213 41.40 31.75 2.05
C VAL A 213 42.71 32.36 2.56
N MET A 214 42.64 33.06 3.69
CA MET A 214 43.81 33.31 4.52
C MET A 214 44.18 31.99 5.19
N PHE A 215 45.00 31.20 4.49
CA PHE A 215 45.83 30.20 5.13
C PHE A 215 46.69 30.91 6.20
N TRP A 216 46.62 30.40 7.43
CA TRP A 216 47.54 30.70 8.54
C TRP A 216 48.45 29.49 8.76
#